data_AF-A0A9D4YQH1-F1
#
_entry.id   AF-A0A9D4YQH1-F1
#
_cell.length_a   1.000
_cell.length_b   1.000
_cell.length_c   1.000
_cell.angle_alpha   90.00
_cell.angle_beta   90.00
_cell.angle_gamma   90.00
#
_symmetry.space_group_name_H-M   'P 1'
#
loop_
_entity.id
_entity.type
_entity.pdbx_description
1 polymer ?
#
loop_
_entity_poly.entity_id
_entity_poly.type
_entity_poly.pdbx_seq_one_letter_code
_entity_poly.pdbx_strand_id
1 'polypeptide(L)'
;MDRGEASYVSLFKEELQKNPTLMIFGLWLVTVLGISLAVVFGLVSCIFAIVNSVMTPVEAITGRAGLYLWNTVGGFFCLVAIISWVVQFYLKLSHNVMTQDEQNDKWTSEGRASLGYSFYFLVVALVLFSLNVCILVVASLQPWGWKKPKHITPKNPEGVIMLY
;
A
#
# COMPACT_ATOMS: atom_id res chain seq x y z
N MET A 1 7.97 -23.27 -1.07
CA MET A 1 9.12 -22.50 -0.55
C MET A 1 10.35 -23.36 -0.81
N ASP A 2 11.06 -23.02 -1.87
CA ASP A 2 12.11 -23.88 -2.43
C ASP A 2 13.37 -23.79 -1.57
N ARG A 3 14.09 -24.89 -1.40
CA ARG A 3 15.22 -25.01 -0.43
C ARG A 3 16.33 -23.98 -0.67
N GLY A 4 16.42 -23.44 -1.88
CA GLY A 4 17.35 -22.36 -2.25
C GLY A 4 17.00 -21.01 -1.63
N GLU A 5 15.73 -20.60 -1.59
CA GLU A 5 15.35 -19.26 -1.10
C GLU A 5 15.65 -19.06 0.37
N ALA A 6 15.39 -20.09 1.19
CA ALA A 6 15.76 -20.08 2.60
C ALA A 6 17.28 -19.92 2.80
N SER A 7 18.08 -20.50 1.89
CA SER A 7 19.54 -20.38 1.92
C SER A 7 20.03 -18.97 1.57
N TYR A 8 19.39 -18.28 0.62
CA TYR A 8 19.78 -16.91 0.28
C TYR A 8 19.47 -15.93 1.40
N VAL A 9 18.31 -16.07 2.06
CA VAL A 9 17.93 -15.23 3.19
C VAL A 9 18.89 -15.45 4.36
N SER A 10 19.28 -16.69 4.65
CA SER A 10 20.24 -16.98 5.72
C SER A 10 21.64 -16.45 5.40
N LEU A 11 22.13 -16.64 4.17
CA LEU A 11 23.43 -16.12 3.73
C LEU A 11 23.48 -14.59 3.76
N PHE A 12 22.42 -13.94 3.28
CA PHE A 12 22.34 -12.47 3.29
C PHE A 12 22.26 -11.92 4.73
N LYS A 13 21.54 -12.61 5.61
CA LYS A 13 21.51 -12.29 7.04
C LYS A 13 22.89 -12.45 7.67
N GLU A 14 23.61 -13.53 7.37
CA GLU A 14 24.98 -13.76 7.85
C GLU A 14 25.94 -12.67 7.36
N GLU A 15 25.84 -12.28 6.09
CA GLU A 15 26.67 -11.21 5.51
C GLU A 15 26.38 -9.84 6.15
N LEU A 16 25.10 -9.53 6.41
CA LEU A 16 24.69 -8.32 7.12
C LEU A 16 25.11 -8.31 8.59
N GLN A 17 25.09 -9.47 9.26
CA GLN A 17 25.58 -9.59 10.63
C GLN A 17 27.10 -9.45 10.71
N LYS A 18 27.81 -9.91 9.67
CA LYS A 18 29.27 -9.81 9.55
C LYS A 18 29.72 -8.38 9.22
N ASN A 19 28.92 -7.63 8.46
CA ASN A 19 29.19 -6.25 8.03
C ASN A 19 28.11 -5.25 8.54
N PRO A 20 27.99 -5.02 9.86
CA PRO A 20 26.97 -4.13 10.45
C PRO A 20 27.19 -2.64 10.10
N THR A 21 28.33 -2.31 9.53
CA THR A 21 28.63 -0.97 8.98
C THR A 21 27.82 -0.67 7.72
N LEU A 22 27.39 -1.69 6.98
CA LEU A 22 26.79 -1.55 5.65
C LEU A 22 25.29 -1.24 5.71
N MET A 23 24.52 -1.98 6.53
CA MET A 23 23.08 -1.79 6.64
C MET A 23 22.52 -2.37 7.96
N ILE A 24 21.44 -1.78 8.47
CA ILE A 24 20.78 -2.23 9.71
C ILE A 24 19.74 -3.30 9.35
N PHE A 25 20.02 -4.57 9.67
CA PHE A 25 19.15 -5.71 9.31
C PHE A 25 17.68 -5.52 9.72
N GLY A 26 17.44 -4.97 10.92
CA GLY A 26 16.08 -4.74 11.41
C GLY A 26 15.28 -3.73 10.57
N LEU A 27 15.92 -2.63 10.14
CA LEU A 27 15.29 -1.64 9.27
C LEU A 27 15.04 -2.24 7.88
N TRP A 28 16.03 -2.92 7.30
CA TRP A 28 15.84 -3.63 6.03
C TRP A 28 14.67 -4.62 6.07
N LEU A 29 14.58 -5.45 7.12
CA LEU A 29 13.51 -6.41 7.27
C LEU A 29 12.14 -5.72 7.35
N VAL A 30 12.02 -4.62 8.11
CA VAL A 30 10.80 -3.81 8.19
C VAL A 30 10.44 -3.22 6.82
N THR A 31 11.40 -2.77 6.03
CA THR A 31 11.12 -2.27 4.67
C THR A 31 10.55 -3.34 3.76
N VAL A 32 11.16 -4.53 3.72
CA VAL A 32 10.72 -5.64 2.86
C VAL A 32 9.34 -6.15 3.27
N LEU A 33 9.11 -6.34 4.56
CA LEU A 33 7.81 -6.76 5.09
C LEU A 33 6.74 -5.68 4.89
N GLY A 34 7.09 -4.40 5.08
CA GLY A 34 6.17 -3.29 4.86
C GLY A 34 5.72 -3.18 3.40
N ILE A 35 6.65 -3.30 2.44
CA ILE A 35 6.32 -3.26 1.01
C ILE A 35 5.44 -4.44 0.61
N SER A 36 5.82 -5.66 1.01
CA SER A 36 5.04 -6.86 0.68
C SER A 36 3.61 -6.80 1.23
N LEU A 37 3.43 -6.37 2.48
CA LEU A 37 2.10 -6.13 3.06
C LEU A 37 1.33 -5.02 2.33
N ALA A 38 1.99 -3.90 2.01
CA ALA A 38 1.36 -2.81 1.27
C ALA A 38 0.84 -3.27 -0.11
N VAL A 39 1.60 -4.12 -0.83
CA VAL A 39 1.17 -4.70 -2.10
C VAL A 39 -0.05 -5.61 -1.91
N VAL A 40 -0.03 -6.51 -0.93
CA VAL A 40 -1.15 -7.42 -0.66
C VAL A 40 -2.43 -6.64 -0.35
N PHE A 41 -2.37 -5.65 0.54
CA PHE A 41 -3.54 -4.84 0.88
C PHE A 41 -3.99 -3.95 -0.28
N GLY A 42 -3.06 -3.44 -1.10
CA GLY A 42 -3.38 -2.71 -2.32
C GLY A 42 -4.13 -3.56 -3.35
N LEU A 43 -3.70 -4.81 -3.56
CA LEU A 43 -4.38 -5.76 -4.44
C LEU A 43 -5.78 -6.10 -3.93
N VAL A 44 -5.92 -6.38 -2.64
CA VAL A 44 -7.21 -6.64 -1.99
C VAL A 44 -8.15 -5.43 -2.17
N SER A 45 -7.63 -4.22 -1.96
CA SER A 45 -8.41 -3.00 -2.19
C SER A 45 -8.82 -2.83 -3.65
N CYS A 46 -7.95 -3.17 -4.61
CA CYS A 46 -8.24 -3.07 -6.04
C CYS A 46 -9.39 -4.02 -6.44
N ILE A 47 -9.34 -5.27 -5.96
CA ILE A 47 -10.40 -6.26 -6.20
C ILE A 47 -11.73 -5.75 -5.65
N PHE A 48 -11.74 -5.27 -4.41
CA PHE A 48 -12.97 -4.72 -3.83
C PHE A 48 -13.46 -3.46 -4.57
N ALA A 49 -12.57 -2.62 -5.10
CA ALA A 49 -12.97 -1.46 -5.89
C ALA A 49 -13.67 -1.87 -7.19
N ILE A 50 -13.16 -2.88 -7.89
CA ILE A 50 -13.77 -3.44 -9.10
C ILE A 50 -15.13 -4.06 -8.78
N VAL A 51 -15.22 -4.87 -7.72
CA VAL A 51 -16.47 -5.51 -7.29
C VAL A 51 -17.53 -4.45 -6.97
N ASN A 52 -17.16 -3.39 -6.23
CA ASN A 52 -18.07 -2.27 -5.93
C ASN A 52 -18.46 -1.45 -7.16
N SER A 53 -17.62 -1.41 -8.20
CA SER A 53 -17.95 -0.70 -9.44
C SER A 53 -18.96 -1.46 -10.29
N VAL A 54 -18.99 -2.80 -10.21
CA VAL A 54 -19.85 -3.66 -11.04
C VAL A 54 -21.12 -4.07 -10.31
N MET A 55 -21.05 -4.30 -8.99
CA MET A 55 -22.20 -4.70 -8.18
C MET A 55 -22.77 -3.51 -7.41
N THR A 56 -24.06 -3.20 -7.55
CA THR A 56 -24.78 -2.24 -6.69
C THR A 56 -24.72 -2.70 -5.22
N PRO A 57 -24.04 -1.96 -4.32
CA PRO A 57 -23.59 -2.53 -3.05
C PRO A 57 -24.65 -2.45 -1.93
N VAL A 58 -24.83 -3.53 -1.16
CA VAL A 58 -25.73 -3.57 0.02
C VAL A 58 -25.03 -3.96 1.34
N GLU A 59 -23.72 -4.19 1.38
CA GLU A 59 -23.05 -4.60 2.64
C GLU A 59 -21.94 -3.65 3.12
N ALA A 60 -21.84 -3.49 4.45
CA ALA A 60 -20.98 -2.50 5.11
C ALA A 60 -19.47 -2.83 5.02
N ILE A 61 -19.09 -4.10 4.96
CA ILE A 61 -17.67 -4.55 4.98
C ILE A 61 -17.10 -4.69 3.56
N THR A 62 -17.90 -5.16 2.60
CA THR A 62 -17.56 -5.22 1.17
C THR A 62 -17.88 -3.92 0.42
N GLY A 63 -18.66 -3.02 1.01
CA GLY A 63 -19.00 -1.72 0.47
C GLY A 63 -17.95 -0.63 0.74
N ARG A 64 -18.43 0.60 0.91
CA ARG A 64 -17.59 1.81 1.03
C ARG A 64 -16.57 1.73 2.18
N ALA A 65 -16.92 1.17 3.34
CA ALA A 65 -16.03 1.16 4.51
C ALA A 65 -14.83 0.20 4.34
N GLY A 66 -15.01 -0.92 3.61
CA GLY A 66 -13.91 -1.83 3.28
C GLY A 66 -12.84 -1.16 2.44
N LEU A 67 -13.24 -0.37 1.43
CA LEU A 67 -12.31 0.38 0.58
C LEU A 67 -11.45 1.37 1.36
N TYR A 68 -12.05 2.06 2.35
CA TYR A 68 -11.30 2.94 3.25
C TYR A 68 -10.29 2.17 4.08
N LEU A 69 -10.71 1.06 4.69
CA LEU A 69 -9.86 0.26 5.56
C LEU A 69 -8.65 -0.27 4.79
N TRP A 70 -8.87 -0.92 3.64
CA TRP A 70 -7.79 -1.55 2.88
C TRP A 70 -6.80 -0.54 2.27
N ASN A 71 -7.28 0.59 1.74
CA ASN A 71 -6.38 1.65 1.24
C ASN A 71 -5.58 2.31 2.38
N THR A 72 -6.22 2.57 3.52
CA THR A 72 -5.54 3.24 4.64
C THR A 72 -4.49 2.33 5.26
N VAL A 73 -4.80 1.04 5.44
CA VAL A 73 -3.86 0.04 5.96
C VAL A 73 -2.70 -0.17 4.97
N GLY A 74 -2.98 -0.32 3.68
CA GLY A 74 -1.94 -0.45 2.64
C GLY A 74 -1.03 0.78 2.57
N GLY A 75 -1.62 1.99 2.61
CA GLY A 75 -0.89 3.25 2.63
C GLY A 75 -0.04 3.42 3.90
N PHE A 76 -0.54 3.01 5.07
CA PHE A 76 0.22 3.02 6.32
C PHE A 76 1.45 2.11 6.25
N PHE A 77 1.32 0.87 5.77
CA PHE A 77 2.46 -0.03 5.60
C PHE A 77 3.47 0.50 4.56
N CYS A 78 2.98 1.13 3.49
CA CYS A 78 3.83 1.79 2.50
C CYS A 78 4.64 2.95 3.13
N LEU A 79 3.99 3.77 3.95
CA LEU A 79 4.62 4.87 4.68
C LEU A 79 5.69 4.38 5.67
N VAL A 80 5.40 3.33 6.43
CA VAL A 80 6.38 2.71 7.35
C VAL A 80 7.60 2.19 6.57
N ALA A 81 7.40 1.57 5.41
CA ALA A 81 8.50 1.12 4.58
C ALA A 81 9.33 2.29 4.04
N ILE A 82 8.70 3.38 3.60
CA ILE A 82 9.41 4.60 3.15
C ILE A 82 10.25 5.17 4.28
N ILE A 83 9.66 5.37 5.47
CA ILE A 83 10.38 5.91 6.63
C ILE A 83 11.55 5.01 7.00
N SER A 84 11.33 3.69 7.09
CA SER A 84 12.37 2.75 7.46
C SER A 84 13.54 2.75 6.46
N TRP A 85 13.25 2.87 5.15
CA TRP A 85 14.27 2.98 4.11
C TRP A 85 15.01 4.32 4.16
N VAL A 86 14.30 5.43 4.37
CA VAL A 86 14.89 6.77 4.48
C VAL A 86 15.80 6.86 5.69
N VAL A 87 15.36 6.35 6.85
CA VAL A 87 16.18 6.28 8.07
C VAL A 87 17.43 5.45 7.82
N GLN A 88 17.29 4.29 7.17
CA GLN A 88 18.43 3.46 6.80
C GLN A 88 19.39 4.16 5.83
N PHE A 89 18.85 4.91 4.87
CA PHE A 89 19.64 5.70 3.93
C PHE A 89 20.44 6.78 4.64
N TYR A 90 19.83 7.58 5.50
CA TYR A 90 20.54 8.65 6.22
C TYR A 90 21.55 8.12 7.26
N LEU A 91 21.22 7.04 7.97
CA LEU A 91 22.08 6.52 9.04
C LEU A 91 23.32 5.77 8.53
N LYS A 92 23.25 5.17 7.34
CA LYS A 92 24.30 4.27 6.84
C LYS A 92 24.75 4.65 5.44
N LEU A 93 23.84 4.61 4.47
CA LEU A 93 24.21 4.78 3.06
C LEU A 93 24.64 6.21 2.71
N SER A 94 24.15 7.24 3.40
CA SER A 94 24.54 8.63 3.14
C SER A 94 25.95 8.95 3.64
N HIS A 95 26.45 8.19 4.61
CA HIS A 95 27.74 8.43 5.25
C HIS A 95 28.84 7.47 4.79
N ASN A 96 28.52 6.24 4.37
CA ASN A 96 29.47 5.29 3.79
C ASN A 96 28.75 4.23 2.94
N VAL A 97 28.88 4.33 1.60
CA VAL A 97 28.42 3.31 0.64
C VAL A 97 29.49 2.23 0.38
N MET A 98 30.69 2.41 0.94
CA MET A 98 31.89 1.67 0.59
C MET A 98 32.12 0.48 1.54
N THR A 99 32.47 -0.67 0.98
CA THR A 99 32.74 -1.93 1.71
C THR A 99 33.96 -1.75 2.64
N GLN A 100 34.06 -2.50 3.75
CA GLN A 100 35.20 -2.39 4.70
C GLN A 100 36.57 -2.56 4.00
N ASP A 101 36.62 -3.35 2.93
CA ASP A 101 37.83 -3.59 2.13
C ASP A 101 38.27 -2.34 1.35
N GLU A 102 37.34 -1.51 0.90
CA GLU A 102 37.62 -0.27 0.16
C GLU A 102 37.90 0.93 1.08
N GLN A 103 37.42 0.89 2.33
CA GLN A 103 37.80 1.85 3.37
C GLN A 103 39.27 1.69 3.80
N ASN A 104 39.81 0.47 3.76
CA ASN A 104 41.23 0.21 4.00
C ASN A 104 42.13 0.87 2.93
N ASP A 105 41.61 1.13 1.73
CA ASP A 105 42.32 1.81 0.64
C ASP A 105 42.17 3.35 0.65
N LYS A 106 41.52 3.94 1.66
CA LYS A 106 41.29 5.41 1.83
C LYS A 106 40.43 6.08 0.74
N TRP A 107 39.57 5.33 0.07
CA TRP A 107 38.60 5.93 -0.87
C TRP A 107 37.38 6.44 -0.10
N THR A 108 37.03 7.71 -0.27
CA THR A 108 35.83 8.33 0.32
C THR A 108 34.75 8.53 -0.75
N SER A 109 33.52 8.08 -0.45
CA SER A 109 32.32 8.34 -1.24
C SER A 109 31.32 9.24 -0.49
N GLU A 110 31.80 10.04 0.47
CA GLU A 110 30.98 11.02 1.21
C GLU A 110 30.17 11.90 0.23
N GLY A 111 28.85 11.91 0.41
CA GLY A 111 27.94 12.81 -0.32
C GLY A 111 27.59 12.41 -1.76
N ARG A 112 28.03 11.24 -2.27
CA ARG A 112 27.68 10.76 -3.63
C ARG A 112 26.54 9.74 -3.68
N ALA A 113 26.03 9.31 -2.52
CA ALA A 113 24.89 8.41 -2.44
C ALA A 113 23.61 9.16 -2.87
N SER A 114 22.93 8.68 -3.91
CA SER A 114 21.60 9.15 -4.30
C SER A 114 20.59 8.02 -4.18
N LEU A 115 19.33 8.38 -3.92
CA LEU A 115 18.22 7.44 -3.91
C LEU A 115 17.96 6.98 -5.36
N GLY A 116 18.01 5.67 -5.59
CA GLY A 116 17.74 5.10 -6.91
C GLY A 116 16.27 5.25 -7.34
N TYR A 117 16.00 5.12 -8.64
CA TYR A 117 14.65 5.22 -9.22
C TYR A 117 13.61 4.31 -8.54
N SER A 118 14.03 3.12 -8.06
CA SER A 118 13.16 2.17 -7.38
C SER A 118 12.47 2.74 -6.14
N PHE A 119 13.11 3.68 -5.44
CA PHE A 119 12.53 4.34 -4.26
C PHE A 119 11.35 5.23 -4.64
N TYR A 120 11.42 5.91 -5.78
CA TYR A 120 10.35 6.80 -6.24
C TYR A 120 9.06 6.05 -6.55
N PHE A 121 9.12 4.77 -6.92
CA PHE A 121 7.91 3.94 -7.05
C PHE A 121 7.13 3.80 -5.74
N LEU A 122 7.82 3.76 -4.59
CA LEU A 122 7.15 3.75 -3.29
C LEU A 122 6.46 5.07 -3.00
N VAL A 123 7.10 6.20 -3.35
CA VAL A 123 6.51 7.54 -3.21
C VAL A 123 5.27 7.67 -4.09
N VAL A 124 5.35 7.22 -5.35
CA VAL A 124 4.19 7.20 -6.27
C VAL A 124 3.09 6.29 -5.72
N ALA A 125 3.42 5.11 -5.20
CA ALA A 125 2.44 4.21 -4.59
C ALA A 125 1.73 4.87 -3.40
N LEU A 126 2.45 5.57 -2.53
CA LEU A 126 1.86 6.31 -1.41
C LEU A 126 0.89 7.39 -1.91
N VAL A 127 1.27 8.16 -2.93
CA VAL A 127 0.40 9.17 -3.55
C VAL A 127 -0.87 8.51 -4.12
N LEU A 128 -0.76 7.35 -4.78
CA LEU A 128 -1.92 6.61 -5.29
C LEU A 128 -2.84 6.14 -4.17
N PHE A 129 -2.31 5.62 -3.06
CA PHE A 129 -3.12 5.28 -1.88
C PHE A 129 -3.85 6.51 -1.34
N SER A 130 -3.18 7.66 -1.22
CA SER A 130 -3.80 8.90 -0.77
C SER A 130 -4.88 9.39 -1.73
N LEU A 131 -4.64 9.34 -3.05
CA LEU A 131 -5.62 9.70 -4.06
C LEU A 131 -6.87 8.81 -4.00
N ASN A 132 -6.69 7.49 -3.84
CA ASN A 132 -7.83 6.58 -3.66
C ASN A 132 -8.68 6.96 -2.44
N VAL A 133 -8.04 7.26 -1.30
CA VAL A 133 -8.75 7.72 -0.10
C VAL A 133 -9.44 9.06 -0.36
N CYS A 134 -8.78 10.03 -1.00
CA CYS A 134 -9.39 11.32 -1.33
C CYS A 134 -10.63 11.18 -2.22
N ILE A 135 -10.58 10.33 -3.24
CA ILE A 135 -11.73 10.06 -4.12
C ILE A 135 -12.90 9.48 -3.30
N LEU A 136 -12.62 8.56 -2.38
CA LEU A 136 -13.63 8.00 -1.50
C LEU A 136 -14.22 9.05 -0.55
N VAL A 137 -13.40 9.98 -0.06
CA VAL A 137 -13.85 11.10 0.79
C VAL A 137 -14.78 12.01 0.01
N VAL A 138 -14.36 12.46 -1.17
CA VAL A 138 -15.20 13.28 -2.05
C VAL A 138 -16.50 12.55 -2.39
N ALA A 139 -16.45 11.26 -2.74
CA ALA A 139 -17.63 10.44 -3.02
C ALA A 139 -18.56 10.29 -1.80
N SER A 140 -18.02 10.32 -0.57
CA SER A 140 -18.81 10.27 0.67
C SER A 140 -19.43 11.61 1.04
N LEU A 141 -18.74 12.71 0.73
CA LEU A 141 -19.19 14.07 1.01
C LEU A 141 -20.21 14.55 -0.02
N GLN A 142 -20.18 14.02 -1.24
CA GLN A 142 -21.11 14.39 -2.29
C GLN A 142 -22.52 13.89 -1.92
N PRO A 143 -23.49 14.77 -1.59
CA PRO A 143 -24.86 14.38 -1.32
C PRO A 143 -25.58 14.18 -2.66
N TRP A 144 -24.99 13.40 -3.57
CA TRP A 144 -25.53 13.19 -4.90
C TRP A 144 -26.89 12.54 -4.73
N GLY A 145 -27.95 13.28 -5.07
CA GLY A 145 -29.33 12.87 -4.92
C GLY A 145 -29.65 11.64 -5.77
N TRP A 146 -29.25 10.46 -5.29
CA TRP A 146 -29.85 9.22 -5.70
C TRP A 146 -31.32 9.35 -5.37
N LYS A 147 -32.13 9.61 -6.39
CA LYS A 147 -33.57 9.48 -6.32
C LYS A 147 -33.80 8.12 -5.69
N LYS A 148 -34.34 8.10 -4.47
CA LYS A 148 -34.79 6.85 -3.85
C LYS A 148 -35.61 6.12 -4.92
N PRO A 149 -35.33 4.84 -5.22
CA PRO A 149 -36.11 4.11 -6.21
C PRO A 149 -37.58 4.32 -5.84
N LYS A 150 -38.34 4.91 -6.77
CA LYS A 150 -39.73 5.26 -6.53
C LYS A 150 -40.41 3.93 -6.21
N HIS A 151 -40.82 3.72 -4.96
CA HIS A 151 -41.56 2.53 -4.58
C HIS A 151 -42.80 2.53 -5.45
N ILE A 152 -42.86 1.61 -6.42
CA ILE A 152 -44.04 1.44 -7.25
C ILE A 152 -45.05 0.77 -6.33
N THR A 153 -45.81 1.58 -5.60
CA THR A 153 -46.97 1.09 -4.88
C THR A 153 -47.88 0.43 -5.92
N PRO A 154 -48.31 -0.83 -5.73
CA PRO A 154 -49.26 -1.43 -6.65
C PRO A 154 -50.48 -0.51 -6.72
N LYS A 155 -50.80 -0.06 -7.93
CA LYS A 155 -51.94 0.82 -8.18
C LYS A 155 -53.19 0.05 -7.75
N ASN A 156 -53.88 0.54 -6.72
CA ASN A 156 -55.10 -0.06 -6.17
C ASN A 156 -56.09 -0.33 -7.32
N PRO A 157 -56.62 -1.56 -7.48
CA PRO A 157 -57.59 -1.88 -8.53
C PRO A 157 -59.00 -1.33 -8.26
N GLU A 158 -59.13 -0.09 -7.77
CA GLU A 158 -60.45 0.55 -7.56
C GLU A 158 -61.13 0.99 -8.87
N GLY A 159 -60.56 0.61 -10.01
CA GLY A 159 -61.16 0.80 -11.33
C GLY A 159 -62.02 -0.37 -11.81
N VAL A 160 -62.17 -1.45 -11.02
CA VAL A 160 -63.10 -2.54 -11.37
C VAL A 160 -64.48 -2.23 -10.82
N ILE A 161 -65.11 -1.21 -11.40
CA ILE A 161 -66.57 -1.08 -11.38
C ILE A 161 -67.10 -2.14 -12.33
N MET A 162 -67.47 -3.32 -11.81
CA MET A 162 -68.27 -4.28 -12.57
C MET A 162 -69.72 -3.79 -12.57
N LEU A 163 -70.05 -2.92 -13.52
CA LEU A 163 -71.40 -2.84 -14.04
C LEU A 163 -71.51 -3.89 -15.12
N TYR A 164 -72.06 -5.05 -14.78
CA TYR A 164 -73.06 -5.82 -15.55
C TYR A 164 -73.53 -7.01 -14.72
#